data_AF-A0A7V5AP43-F1
#
_entry.id   AF-A0A7V5AP43-F1
#
_cell.length_a   1.000
_cell.length_b   1.000
_cell.length_c   1.000
_cell.angle_alpha   90.00
_cell.angle_beta   90.00
_cell.angle_gamma   90.00
#
_symmetry.space_group_name_H-M   'P 1'
#
loop_
_entity.id
_entity.type
_entity.pdbx_description
1 polymer ?
#
loop_
_entity_poly.entity_id
_entity_poly.type
_entity_poly.pdbx_seq_one_letter_code
_entity_poly.pdbx_strand_id
1 'polypeptide(L)'
;MRKLLLVFLMVGSVSLFVLGTVEAKTKYLKKTEIEETMREFNRALGVDCNFCHVSDPSKTYKDLAGKTFDEKELTILVHQRIARAMLGDMLYYNEKEGRNLTCYSCHQGKTEVRIPKEKK
;
A
#
# COMPACT_ATOMS: atom_id res chain seq x y z
N MET A 1 -42.81 49.40 -20.57
CA MET A 1 -42.36 47.99 -20.54
C MET A 1 -40.92 47.86 -21.08
N ARG A 2 -39.93 48.49 -20.44
CA ARG A 2 -38.54 48.52 -20.93
C ARG A 2 -37.49 48.38 -19.81
N LYS A 3 -37.94 48.24 -18.56
CA LYS A 3 -37.10 47.98 -17.38
C LYS A 3 -37.13 46.52 -16.91
N LEU A 4 -38.02 45.69 -17.47
CA LEU A 4 -38.17 44.29 -17.06
C LEU A 4 -37.25 43.32 -17.83
N LEU A 5 -36.66 43.75 -18.95
CA LEU A 5 -35.81 42.90 -19.79
C LEU A 5 -34.32 42.94 -19.39
N LEU A 6 -33.91 43.88 -18.53
CA LEU A 6 -32.52 44.04 -18.10
C LEU A 6 -32.16 43.21 -16.86
N VAL A 7 -33.14 42.73 -16.09
CA VAL A 7 -32.88 41.95 -14.87
C VAL A 7 -32.48 40.50 -15.20
N PHE A 8 -32.88 39.99 -16.37
CA PHE A 8 -32.54 38.62 -16.79
C PHE A 8 -31.10 38.44 -17.29
N LEU A 9 -30.37 39.52 -17.59
CA LEU A 9 -28.97 39.42 -18.05
C LEU A 9 -27.95 39.32 -16.91
N MET A 10 -28.35 39.51 -15.64
CA MET A 10 -27.44 39.45 -14.48
C MET A 10 -27.48 38.12 -13.70
N VAL A 11 -28.35 37.17 -14.08
CA VAL A 11 -28.45 35.86 -13.40
C VAL A 11 -27.68 34.76 -14.15
N GLY A 12 -27.11 35.07 -15.31
CA GLY A 12 -26.50 34.10 -16.22
C GLY A 12 -25.05 33.69 -15.91
N SER A 13 -24.43 34.17 -14.84
CA SER A 13 -22.97 34.00 -14.63
C SER A 13 -22.56 33.20 -13.39
N VAL A 14 -23.49 32.61 -12.62
CA VAL A 14 -23.14 31.91 -11.35
C VAL A 14 -23.18 30.38 -11.45
N SER A 15 -23.62 29.80 -12.58
CA SER A 15 -23.79 28.33 -12.67
C SER A 15 -22.63 27.57 -13.33
N LEU A 16 -21.46 28.19 -13.52
CA LEU A 16 -20.30 27.55 -14.16
C LEU A 16 -19.09 27.42 -13.21
N PHE A 17 -19.28 27.02 -11.95
CA PHE A 17 -18.14 26.74 -11.07
C PHE A 17 -18.38 25.62 -10.05
N VAL A 18 -19.11 24.56 -10.45
CA VAL A 18 -19.12 23.30 -9.69
C VAL A 18 -18.89 22.13 -10.64
N LEU A 19 -17.81 22.22 -11.44
CA LEU A 19 -17.09 21.02 -11.87
C LEU A 19 -15.90 20.89 -10.92
N GLY A 20 -16.19 20.44 -9.69
CA GLY A 20 -15.16 19.98 -8.78
C GLY A 20 -14.46 18.80 -9.44
N THR A 21 -13.28 19.07 -9.99
CA THR A 21 -12.34 18.04 -10.40
C THR A 21 -11.96 17.26 -9.14
N VAL A 22 -12.65 16.14 -8.90
CA VAL A 22 -12.12 15.06 -8.08
C VAL A 22 -10.90 14.51 -8.82
N GLU A 23 -9.76 15.16 -8.65
CA GLU A 23 -8.47 14.60 -9.01
C GLU A 23 -8.30 13.34 -8.17
N ALA A 24 -8.53 12.19 -8.78
CA ALA A 24 -8.08 10.91 -8.26
C ALA A 24 -6.55 10.98 -8.14
N LYS A 25 -6.06 11.47 -7.00
CA LYS A 25 -4.64 11.54 -6.67
C LYS A 25 -4.13 10.11 -6.56
N THR A 26 -3.69 9.55 -7.68
CA THR A 26 -2.80 8.40 -7.68
C THR A 26 -1.52 8.86 -6.98
N LYS A 27 -1.45 8.62 -5.67
CA LYS A 27 -0.31 9.01 -4.85
C LYS A 27 0.85 8.07 -5.20
N TYR A 28 1.59 8.40 -6.25
CA TYR A 28 2.88 7.78 -6.49
C TYR A 28 3.80 8.15 -5.32
N LEU A 29 4.23 7.15 -4.56
CA LEU A 29 5.23 7.35 -3.52
C LEU A 29 6.57 7.68 -4.18
N LYS A 30 7.31 8.61 -3.60
CA LYS A 30 8.69 8.86 -4.01
C LYS A 30 9.51 7.62 -3.70
N LYS A 31 10.54 7.36 -4.51
CA LYS A 31 11.47 6.24 -4.30
C LYS A 31 11.99 6.19 -2.85
N THR A 32 12.32 7.35 -2.28
CA THR A 32 12.80 7.49 -0.90
C THR A 32 11.78 7.02 0.14
N GLU A 33 10.50 7.34 -0.04
CA GLU A 33 9.43 6.91 0.86
C GLU A 33 9.25 5.39 0.82
N ILE A 34 9.36 4.79 -0.37
CA ILE A 34 9.33 3.34 -0.54
C ILE A 34 10.51 2.68 0.18
N GLU A 35 11.72 3.20 -0.01
CA GLU A 35 12.92 2.68 0.64
C GLU A 35 12.86 2.79 2.18
N GLU A 36 12.34 3.90 2.70
CA GLU A 36 12.11 4.08 4.14
C GLU A 36 11.11 3.07 4.69
N THR A 37 10.00 2.85 3.99
CA THR A 37 8.99 1.85 4.34
C THR A 37 9.61 0.44 4.37
N MET A 38 10.44 0.09 3.38
CA MET A 38 11.13 -1.21 3.37
C MET A 38 12.10 -1.34 4.55
N ARG A 39 12.81 -0.26 4.93
CA ARG A 39 13.68 -0.25 6.13
C ARG A 39 12.89 -0.39 7.43
N GLU A 40 11.67 0.11 7.50
CA GLU A 40 10.77 -0.11 8.64
C GLU A 40 10.36 -1.58 8.76
N PHE A 41 9.99 -2.22 7.65
CA PHE A 41 9.67 -3.65 7.63
C PHE A 41 10.85 -4.50 8.06
N ASN A 42 12.05 -4.23 7.54
CA ASN A 42 13.28 -4.92 7.94
C ASN A 42 13.50 -4.85 9.46
N ARG A 43 13.41 -3.66 10.05
CA ARG A 43 13.56 -3.46 11.50
C ARG A 43 12.47 -4.18 12.30
N ALA A 44 11.23 -4.14 11.81
CA ALA A 44 10.10 -4.73 12.50
C ALA A 44 10.13 -6.27 12.53
N LEU A 45 10.68 -6.87 11.47
CA LEU A 45 10.76 -8.32 11.28
C LEU A 45 12.12 -8.91 11.69
N GLY A 46 13.16 -8.08 11.85
CA GLY A 46 14.52 -8.52 12.15
C GLY A 46 15.21 -9.17 10.96
N VAL A 47 14.99 -8.65 9.75
CA VAL A 47 15.50 -9.22 8.49
C VAL A 47 16.17 -8.17 7.61
N ASP A 48 16.90 -8.64 6.60
CA ASP A 48 17.48 -7.83 5.53
C ASP A 48 16.66 -7.89 4.23
N CYS A 49 16.97 -7.00 3.28
CA CYS A 49 16.25 -6.90 2.00
C CYS A 49 16.17 -8.23 1.24
N ASN A 50 17.23 -9.04 1.28
CA ASN A 50 17.32 -10.31 0.57
C ASN A 50 16.42 -11.41 1.15
N PHE A 51 15.77 -11.16 2.29
CA PHE A 51 14.78 -12.09 2.85
C PHE A 51 13.51 -12.17 1.99
N CYS A 52 13.10 -11.05 1.39
CA CYS A 52 11.90 -10.93 0.56
C CYS A 52 12.17 -10.46 -0.88
N HIS A 53 13.32 -9.84 -1.17
CA HIS A 53 13.67 -9.38 -2.51
C HIS A 53 14.78 -10.23 -3.11
N VAL A 54 14.60 -10.63 -4.38
CA VAL A 54 15.70 -11.16 -5.19
C VAL A 54 16.61 -9.98 -5.53
N SER A 55 17.92 -10.13 -5.29
CA SER A 55 18.89 -9.04 -5.47
C SER A 55 19.08 -8.60 -6.93
N ASP A 56 18.52 -9.35 -7.88
CA ASP A 56 18.58 -9.04 -9.31
C ASP A 56 17.40 -8.14 -9.72
N PRO A 57 17.63 -6.84 -9.95
CA PRO A 57 16.58 -5.90 -10.36
C PRO A 57 16.04 -6.17 -11.78
N SER A 58 16.69 -7.03 -12.56
CA SER A 58 16.20 -7.44 -13.89
C SER A 58 15.10 -8.51 -13.83
N LYS A 59 14.87 -9.11 -12.65
CA LYS A 59 13.84 -10.13 -12.44
C LYS A 59 12.61 -9.52 -11.76
N THR A 60 11.57 -9.23 -12.53
CA THR A 60 10.25 -8.89 -11.98
C THR A 60 9.42 -10.14 -11.74
N TYR A 61 8.37 -10.08 -10.91
CA TYR A 61 7.40 -11.19 -10.75
C TYR A 61 6.85 -11.73 -12.09
N LYS A 62 6.73 -10.87 -13.11
CA LYS A 62 6.33 -11.27 -14.48
C LYS A 62 7.41 -12.11 -15.18
N ASP A 63 8.68 -11.78 -14.98
CA ASP A 63 9.82 -12.50 -15.55
C ASP A 63 10.06 -13.87 -14.90
N LEU A 64 9.37 -14.11 -13.78
CA LEU A 64 9.51 -15.27 -12.91
C LEU A 64 8.37 -16.28 -13.10
N ALA A 65 7.25 -15.89 -13.72
CA ALA A 65 6.14 -16.81 -14.01
C ALA A 65 6.54 -17.88 -15.04
N GLY A 66 6.50 -19.16 -14.65
CA GLY A 66 6.78 -20.30 -15.55
C GLY A 66 8.25 -20.67 -15.69
N LYS A 67 9.17 -20.06 -14.91
CA LYS A 67 10.57 -20.48 -14.84
C LYS A 67 10.81 -21.41 -13.66
N THR A 68 11.79 -22.30 -13.80
CA THR A 68 12.33 -23.11 -12.69
C THR A 68 13.17 -22.20 -11.80
N PHE A 69 12.74 -22.03 -10.55
CA PHE A 69 13.53 -21.36 -9.52
C PHE A 69 14.46 -22.36 -8.85
N ASP A 70 15.61 -21.88 -8.39
CA ASP A 70 16.31 -22.62 -7.34
C ASP A 70 15.54 -22.50 -6.01
N GLU A 71 15.86 -23.39 -5.07
CA GLU A 71 15.18 -23.46 -3.76
C GLU A 71 15.25 -22.13 -2.98
N LYS A 72 16.35 -21.38 -3.17
CA LYS A 72 16.59 -20.11 -2.50
C LYS A 72 15.68 -19.01 -3.07
N GLU A 73 15.60 -18.88 -4.38
CA GLU A 73 14.70 -17.94 -5.05
C GLU A 73 13.24 -18.24 -4.72
N LEU A 74 12.85 -19.52 -4.68
CA LEU A 74 11.50 -19.92 -4.28
C LEU A 74 11.19 -19.48 -2.84
N THR A 75 12.13 -19.68 -1.92
CA THR A 75 11.99 -19.27 -0.51
C THR A 75 11.78 -17.76 -0.37
N ILE A 76 12.58 -16.96 -1.08
CA ILE A 76 12.44 -15.49 -1.09
C ILE A 76 11.05 -15.06 -1.59
N LEU A 77 10.57 -15.68 -2.66
CA LEU A 77 9.25 -15.37 -3.22
C LEU A 77 8.10 -15.76 -2.28
N VAL A 78 8.25 -16.87 -1.56
CA VAL A 78 7.28 -17.27 -0.53
C VAL A 78 7.24 -16.24 0.59
N HIS A 79 8.39 -15.80 1.11
CA HIS A 79 8.44 -14.74 2.12
C HIS A 79 7.81 -13.43 1.63
N GLN A 80 8.13 -13.01 0.41
CA GLN A 80 7.53 -11.82 -0.21
C GLN A 80 6.01 -11.91 -0.27
N ARG A 81 5.48 -13.09 -0.64
CA ARG A 81 4.04 -13.31 -0.79
C ARG A 81 3.34 -13.31 0.57
N ILE A 82 3.93 -13.95 1.59
CA ILE A 82 3.41 -13.94 2.96
C ILE A 82 3.39 -12.51 3.50
N ALA A 83 4.49 -11.77 3.38
CA ALA A 83 4.57 -10.38 3.85
C ALA A 83 3.51 -9.48 3.19
N ARG A 84 3.26 -9.64 1.89
CA ARG A 84 2.20 -8.91 1.18
C ARG A 84 0.81 -9.25 1.69
N ALA A 85 0.52 -10.52 1.95
CA ALA A 85 -0.77 -10.95 2.49
C ALA A 85 -1.00 -10.34 3.89
N MET A 86 0.01 -10.42 4.78
CA MET A 86 -0.06 -9.84 6.13
C MET A 86 -0.22 -8.33 6.10
N LEU A 87 0.43 -7.63 5.16
CA LEU A 87 0.24 -6.19 4.98
C LEU A 87 -1.21 -5.87 4.58
N GLY A 88 -1.81 -6.67 3.70
CA GLY A 88 -3.21 -6.54 3.32
C GLY A 88 -4.15 -6.67 4.52
N ASP A 89 -3.96 -7.72 5.33
CA ASP A 89 -4.75 -7.95 6.54
C ASP A 89 -4.57 -6.80 7.56
N MET A 90 -3.33 -6.36 7.77
CA MET A 90 -3.03 -5.25 8.67
C MET A 90 -3.71 -3.95 8.20
N LEU A 91 -3.64 -3.63 6.91
CA LEU A 91 -4.31 -2.46 6.36
C LEU A 91 -5.83 -2.55 6.52
N TYR A 92 -6.40 -3.75 6.32
CA TYR A 92 -7.83 -3.98 6.56
C TYR A 92 -8.21 -3.68 8.02
N TYR A 93 -7.49 -4.23 8.99
CA TYR A 93 -7.77 -3.99 10.42
C TYR A 93 -7.54 -2.53 10.81
N ASN A 94 -6.52 -1.87 10.26
CA ASN A 94 -6.25 -0.46 10.55
C ASN A 94 -7.36 0.44 10.01
N GLU A 95 -7.82 0.20 8.79
CA GLU A 95 -8.87 1.01 8.17
C GLU A 95 -10.27 0.72 8.74
N LYS A 96 -10.62 -0.57 8.91
CA LYS A 96 -11.99 -0.98 9.26
C LYS A 96 -12.24 -1.02 10.75
N GLU A 97 -11.24 -1.38 11.55
CA GLU A 97 -11.38 -1.47 13.01
C GLU A 97 -10.69 -0.31 13.75
N GLY A 98 -10.16 0.67 13.01
CA GLY A 98 -9.47 1.83 13.60
C GLY A 98 -8.23 1.44 14.41
N ARG A 99 -7.62 0.28 14.09
CA ARG A 99 -6.38 -0.14 14.74
C ARG A 99 -5.19 0.64 14.17
N ASN A 100 -4.07 0.57 14.88
CA ASN A 100 -2.78 1.06 14.39
C ASN A 100 -1.73 -0.06 14.51
N LEU A 101 -2.02 -1.17 13.84
CA LEU A 101 -1.12 -2.30 13.74
C LEU A 101 0.03 -1.95 12.81
N THR A 102 1.23 -2.34 13.24
CA THR A 102 2.44 -2.36 12.41
C THR A 102 2.97 -3.80 12.40
N CYS A 103 3.92 -4.12 11.53
CA CYS A 103 4.61 -5.41 11.59
C CYS A 103 5.21 -5.64 13.00
N TYR A 104 5.72 -4.58 13.63
CA TYR A 104 6.34 -4.63 14.95
C TYR A 104 5.34 -4.97 16.08
N SER A 105 4.06 -4.63 15.91
CA SER A 105 3.01 -4.90 16.89
C SER A 105 2.92 -6.39 17.27
N CYS A 106 3.27 -7.28 16.33
CA CYS A 106 3.32 -8.72 16.56
C CYS A 106 4.75 -9.28 16.50
N HIS A 107 5.55 -8.87 15.51
CA HIS A 107 6.86 -9.46 15.25
C HIS A 107 7.94 -9.06 16.23
N GLN A 108 7.91 -7.82 16.73
CA GLN A 108 8.86 -7.34 17.73
C GLN A 108 10.35 -7.62 17.37
N GLY A 109 10.69 -7.53 16.08
CA GLY A 109 12.04 -7.81 15.57
C GLY A 109 12.34 -9.28 15.31
N LYS A 110 11.34 -10.16 15.24
CA LYS A 110 11.50 -11.59 14.95
C LYS A 110 10.59 -12.00 13.80
N THR A 111 11.08 -12.88 12.92
CA THR A 111 10.31 -13.42 11.79
C THR A 111 9.19 -14.35 12.24
N GLU A 112 9.41 -15.09 13.32
CA GLU A 112 8.44 -16.03 13.86
C GLU A 112 7.79 -15.49 15.13
N VAL A 113 6.45 -15.46 15.11
CA VAL A 113 5.62 -15.03 16.24
C VAL A 113 4.78 -16.22 16.68
N ARG A 114 4.85 -16.55 17.97
CA ARG A 114 3.96 -17.54 18.55
C ARG A 114 2.61 -16.89 18.82
N ILE A 115 1.63 -17.11 17.95
CA ILE A 115 0.25 -16.74 18.23
C ILE A 115 -0.33 -17.76 19.23
N PRO A 116 -0.72 -17.35 20.45
CA PRO A 116 -1.40 -18.25 21.37
C PRO A 116 -2.68 -18.75 20.70
N LYS A 117 -2.87 -20.07 20.62
CA LYS A 117 -4.13 -20.63 20.14
C LYS A 117 -5.24 -20.17 21.08
N GLU A 118 -6.22 -19.50 20.52
CA GLU A 118 -7.44 -19.13 21.24
C GLU A 118 -8.06 -20.42 21.79
N LYS A 119 -8.27 -20.48 23.11
CA LYS A 119 -8.98 -21.60 23.72
C LYS A 119 -10.43 -21.48 23.26
N LYS A 120 -10.83 -22.34 22.32
CA LYS A 120 -12.24 -22.58 22.01
C LYS A 120 -12.95 -23.16 23.22
#